data_AF-A0A7S4UF71-F1
#
_entry.id   AF-A0A7S4UF71-F1
#
_cell.length_a   1.000
_cell.length_b   1.000
_cell.length_c   1.000
_cell.angle_alpha   90.00
_cell.angle_beta   90.00
_cell.angle_gamma   90.00
#
_symmetry.space_group_name_H-M   'P 1'
#
loop_
_entity.id
_entity.type
_entity.pdbx_description
1 polymer ?
#
loop_
_entity_poly.entity_id
_entity_poly.type
_entity_poly.pdbx_seq_one_letter_code
_entity_poly.pdbx_strand_id
1 'polypeptide(L)'
;SRLPPSRSCKLFVLCFFSLFLWSTTAHMAKRKAQEICFRSRKSANAIKKVPRKKEDENVSAPSTICLRDCETLGWDVSAGIEHLTANGLLREVEEYGCPPFLQEEKKTGASNHFISLAKAIVYQQLAGAAAATIWKRFVSLLSCTPVTSEEELAAALSSLSPAAVLQLDEDKLRSAGLSRAKASYVRDLACQFENGELAGLDEKDDEE
;
A
#
# COMPACT_ATOMS: atom_id res chain seq x y z
N SER A 1 -48.79 26.70 -39.59
CA SER A 1 -47.93 25.81 -38.77
C SER A 1 -46.47 26.18 -38.99
N ARG A 2 -45.72 26.27 -37.88
CA ARG A 2 -44.27 26.52 -37.72
C ARG A 2 -43.80 27.99 -37.68
N LEU A 3 -43.53 28.36 -36.43
CA LEU A 3 -42.82 29.52 -35.87
C LEU A 3 -41.27 29.35 -36.00
N PRO A 4 -40.47 30.39 -35.70
CA PRO A 4 -39.08 30.56 -36.19
C PRO A 4 -38.00 29.90 -35.31
N PRO A 5 -36.76 29.74 -35.80
CA PRO A 5 -35.66 29.23 -35.00
C PRO A 5 -35.12 30.30 -34.02
N SER A 6 -35.02 29.88 -32.76
CA SER A 6 -34.59 30.67 -31.61
C SER A 6 -33.06 30.79 -31.49
N ARG A 7 -32.65 31.92 -30.94
CA ARG A 7 -31.28 32.31 -30.61
C ARG A 7 -30.79 31.59 -29.35
N SER A 8 -30.10 30.46 -29.47
CA SER A 8 -29.49 29.80 -28.29
C SER A 8 -28.08 29.20 -28.48
N CYS A 9 -27.44 29.34 -29.64
CA CYS A 9 -26.12 28.71 -29.87
C CYS A 9 -24.89 29.56 -29.47
N LYS A 10 -25.05 30.74 -28.85
CA LYS A 10 -23.92 31.63 -28.51
C LYS A 10 -23.50 31.63 -27.04
N LEU A 11 -24.13 30.85 -26.16
CA LEU A 11 -23.80 30.81 -24.73
C LEU A 11 -22.92 29.62 -24.31
N PHE A 12 -22.67 28.64 -25.18
CA PHE A 12 -21.92 27.43 -24.82
C PHE A 12 -20.39 27.57 -24.97
N VAL A 13 -19.91 28.53 -25.78
CA VAL A 13 -18.47 28.69 -26.07
C VAL A 13 -17.74 29.57 -25.04
N LEU A 14 -18.46 30.43 -24.31
CA LEU A 14 -17.85 31.32 -23.30
C LEU A 14 -17.64 30.68 -21.92
N CYS A 15 -18.28 29.54 -21.64
CA CYS A 15 -18.09 28.83 -20.36
C CYS A 15 -16.83 27.95 -20.35
N PHE A 16 -16.37 27.47 -21.51
CA PHE A 16 -15.17 26.62 -21.62
C PHE A 16 -13.85 27.39 -21.48
N PHE A 17 -13.80 28.67 -21.88
CA PHE A 17 -12.57 29.47 -21.78
C PHE A 17 -12.26 29.96 -20.36
N SER A 18 -13.27 30.05 -19.48
CA SER A 18 -13.06 30.51 -18.09
C SER A 18 -12.61 29.38 -17.13
N LEU A 19 -12.88 28.12 -17.46
CA LEU A 19 -12.44 26.95 -16.67
C LEU A 19 -11.00 26.51 -16.99
N PHE A 20 -10.46 26.86 -18.16
CA PHE A 20 -9.08 26.54 -18.52
C PHE A 20 -8.07 27.49 -17.88
N LEU A 21 -8.44 28.74 -17.60
CA LEU A 21 -7.56 29.71 -16.89
C LEU A 21 -7.57 29.55 -15.35
N TRP A 22 -8.57 28.89 -14.75
CA TRP A 22 -8.57 28.65 -13.30
C TRP A 22 -7.77 27.40 -12.91
N SER A 23 -7.56 26.47 -13.86
CA SER A 23 -6.81 25.23 -13.66
C SER A 23 -5.28 25.45 -13.57
N THR A 24 -4.75 26.48 -14.25
CA THR A 24 -3.29 26.75 -14.24
C THR A 24 -2.82 27.57 -13.04
N THR A 25 -3.69 28.36 -12.41
CA THR A 25 -3.35 29.09 -11.16
C THR A 25 -3.42 28.22 -9.90
N ALA A 26 -4.31 27.23 -9.85
CA ALA A 26 -4.45 26.36 -8.67
C ALA A 26 -3.30 25.34 -8.51
N HIS A 27 -2.68 24.92 -9.61
CA HIS A 27 -1.57 23.95 -9.59
C HIS A 27 -0.22 24.58 -9.19
N MET A 28 -0.05 25.89 -9.37
CA MET A 28 1.14 26.64 -8.93
C MET A 28 1.15 26.98 -7.43
N ALA A 29 -0.04 27.13 -6.80
CA ALA A 29 -0.15 27.42 -5.37
C ALA A 29 0.17 26.20 -4.47
N LYS A 30 -0.14 24.98 -4.92
CA LYS A 30 0.14 23.74 -4.15
C LYS A 30 1.62 23.38 -4.06
N ARG A 31 2.45 23.75 -5.04
CA ARG A 31 3.90 23.47 -5.01
C ARG A 31 4.67 24.36 -4.01
N LYS A 32 4.27 25.63 -3.82
CA LYS A 32 4.90 26.52 -2.83
C LYS A 32 4.59 26.13 -1.38
N ALA A 33 3.42 25.56 -1.10
CA ALA A 33 3.07 25.11 0.25
C ALA A 33 3.91 23.90 0.72
N GLN A 34 4.34 23.03 -0.21
CA GLN A 34 5.16 21.85 0.10
C GLN A 34 6.63 22.21 0.36
N GLU A 35 7.19 23.22 -0.33
CA GLU A 35 8.56 23.70 -0.07
C GLU A 35 8.72 24.46 1.25
N ILE A 36 7.69 25.20 1.70
CA ILE A 36 7.73 25.96 2.97
C ILE A 36 7.76 25.00 4.18
N CYS A 37 7.10 23.84 4.10
CA CYS A 37 7.10 22.84 5.16
C CYS A 37 8.43 22.06 5.25
N PHE A 38 9.19 21.98 4.14
CA PHE A 38 10.52 21.35 4.12
C PHE A 38 11.61 22.29 4.67
N ARG A 39 11.55 23.60 4.40
CA ARG A 39 12.54 24.58 4.90
C ARG A 39 12.41 24.91 6.39
N SER A 40 11.27 24.68 7.02
CA SER A 40 11.06 25.01 8.45
C SER A 40 11.64 23.97 9.43
N ARG A 41 12.14 22.81 8.95
CA ARG A 41 12.72 21.76 9.82
C ARG A 41 14.22 21.92 10.11
N LYS A 42 14.89 22.94 9.55
CA LYS A 42 16.34 23.14 9.70
C LYS A 42 16.76 24.05 10.88
N SER A 43 15.89 24.32 11.84
CA SER A 43 16.26 25.06 13.06
C SER A 43 15.44 24.64 14.27
N ALA A 44 16.02 23.78 15.11
CA ALA A 44 15.92 23.82 16.58
C ALA A 44 16.52 22.51 17.13
N ASN A 45 17.83 22.54 17.29
CA ASN A 45 18.58 21.58 18.09
C ASN A 45 18.27 21.88 19.57
N ALA A 46 17.58 20.98 20.28
CA ALA A 46 17.41 21.07 21.75
C ALA A 46 17.03 19.69 22.32
N ILE A 47 18.02 18.81 22.40
CA ILE A 47 17.95 17.55 23.14
C ILE A 47 17.79 17.87 24.63
N LYS A 48 16.56 17.76 25.16
CA LYS A 48 16.33 17.64 26.60
C LYS A 48 16.58 16.19 27.01
N LYS A 49 17.70 15.94 27.68
CA LYS A 49 18.05 14.67 28.33
C LYS A 49 16.96 14.29 29.34
N VAL A 50 16.34 13.12 29.17
CA VAL A 50 15.52 12.46 30.20
C VAL A 50 16.43 11.46 30.93
N PRO A 51 16.45 11.43 32.28
CA PRO A 51 17.39 10.61 33.04
C PRO A 51 16.99 9.13 33.02
N ARG A 52 17.98 8.25 32.81
CA ARG A 52 17.83 6.79 32.92
C ARG A 52 17.73 6.40 34.40
N LYS A 53 16.68 5.66 34.76
CA LYS A 53 16.70 4.79 35.94
C LYS A 53 17.49 3.51 35.59
N LYS A 54 18.35 3.10 36.52
CA LYS A 54 19.07 1.82 36.55
C LYS A 54 18.17 0.78 37.19
N GLU A 55 18.11 -0.41 36.59
CA GLU A 55 17.63 -1.71 37.08
C GLU A 55 17.62 -2.60 35.81
N ASP A 56 18.19 -3.78 35.66
CA ASP A 56 19.11 -4.61 36.44
C ASP A 56 19.95 -5.42 35.43
N GLU A 57 21.11 -5.90 35.87
CA GLU A 57 22.03 -6.71 35.08
C GLU A 57 21.40 -8.02 34.61
N ASN A 58 21.55 -8.30 33.31
CA ASN A 58 21.57 -9.61 32.63
C ASN A 58 20.63 -9.64 31.40
N VAL A 59 21.04 -8.98 30.31
CA VAL A 59 20.50 -9.26 28.97
C VAL A 59 21.67 -9.30 28.01
N SER A 60 21.91 -10.49 27.47
CA SER A 60 22.82 -10.76 26.34
C SER A 60 22.65 -9.73 25.23
N ALA A 61 23.75 -9.38 24.56
CA ALA A 61 23.88 -8.37 23.52
C ALA A 61 22.67 -8.27 22.56
N PRO A 62 22.33 -7.08 22.02
CA PRO A 62 21.25 -6.97 21.05
C PRO A 62 21.59 -7.91 19.89
N SER A 63 20.67 -8.83 19.60
CA SER A 63 20.82 -9.78 18.51
C SER A 63 20.89 -9.00 17.21
N THR A 64 22.11 -8.62 16.83
CA THR A 64 22.51 -8.33 15.47
C THR A 64 22.10 -9.54 14.65
N ILE A 65 20.91 -9.46 14.04
CA ILE A 65 20.58 -10.38 12.96
C ILE A 65 21.61 -10.05 11.88
N CYS A 66 22.63 -10.89 11.80
CA CYS A 66 23.65 -10.82 10.78
C CYS A 66 22.92 -10.89 9.44
N LEU A 67 23.08 -9.85 8.60
CA LEU A 67 22.53 -9.79 7.24
C LEU A 67 22.94 -11.02 6.38
N ARG A 68 23.93 -11.80 6.82
CA ARG A 68 24.44 -13.01 6.15
C ARG A 68 23.50 -14.21 6.22
N ASP A 69 22.58 -14.28 7.18
CA ASP A 69 21.78 -15.50 7.39
C ASP A 69 20.37 -15.41 6.76
N CYS A 70 20.14 -14.44 5.87
CA CYS A 70 18.85 -14.23 5.21
C CYS A 70 18.73 -15.07 3.92
N GLU A 71 18.81 -16.40 4.04
CA GLU A 71 18.36 -17.29 2.97
C GLU A 71 16.83 -17.19 2.88
N THR A 72 16.35 -16.42 1.92
CA THR A 72 14.94 -16.29 1.55
C THR A 72 14.79 -16.85 0.14
N LEU A 73 13.70 -17.58 -0.09
CA LEU A 73 13.27 -18.23 -1.33
C LEU A 73 14.04 -17.75 -2.59
N GLY A 74 15.12 -18.46 -2.94
CA GLY A 74 15.84 -18.32 -4.21
C GLY A 74 16.61 -17.01 -4.44
N TRP A 75 16.51 -16.00 -3.58
CA TRP A 75 17.18 -14.71 -3.75
C TRP A 75 18.29 -14.53 -2.72
N ASP A 76 19.51 -14.32 -3.21
CA ASP A 76 20.65 -14.04 -2.35
C ASP A 76 20.67 -12.55 -1.95
N VAL A 77 20.04 -12.25 -0.82
CA VAL A 77 20.05 -10.92 -0.21
C VAL A 77 21.49 -10.43 0.03
N SER A 78 22.42 -11.35 0.31
CA SER A 78 23.82 -11.02 0.56
C SER A 78 24.54 -10.51 -0.69
N ALA A 79 24.26 -11.09 -1.86
CA ALA A 79 24.76 -10.59 -3.14
C ALA A 79 24.23 -9.18 -3.46
N GLY A 80 22.95 -8.91 -3.15
CA GLY A 80 22.38 -7.56 -3.27
C GLY A 80 23.09 -6.54 -2.38
N ILE A 81 23.38 -6.91 -1.13
CA ILE A 81 24.10 -6.05 -0.18
C ILE A 81 25.54 -5.79 -0.63
N GLU A 82 26.24 -6.81 -1.12
CA GLU A 82 27.59 -6.67 -1.67
C GLU A 82 27.58 -5.70 -2.84
N HIS A 83 26.63 -5.85 -3.77
CA HIS A 83 26.48 -4.94 -4.90
C HIS A 83 26.24 -3.49 -4.47
N LEU A 84 25.34 -3.25 -3.51
CA LEU A 84 25.07 -1.90 -2.99
C LEU A 84 26.29 -1.30 -2.30
N THR A 85 27.02 -2.10 -1.53
CA THR A 85 28.26 -1.71 -0.84
C THR A 85 29.36 -1.33 -1.84
N ALA A 86 29.55 -2.12 -2.89
CA ALA A 86 30.51 -1.84 -3.96
C ALA A 86 30.19 -0.54 -4.71
N ASN A 87 28.92 -0.14 -4.76
CA ASN A 87 28.45 1.10 -5.38
C ASN A 87 28.32 2.29 -4.39
N GLY A 88 28.94 2.19 -3.21
CA GLY A 88 29.09 3.31 -2.29
C GLY A 88 27.95 3.52 -1.29
N LEU A 89 27.03 2.56 -1.15
CA LEU A 89 25.88 2.62 -0.22
C LEU A 89 26.13 1.87 1.11
N LEU A 90 27.40 1.68 1.51
CA LEU A 90 27.76 0.97 2.74
C LEU A 90 27.13 1.60 3.98
N ARG A 91 27.13 2.94 4.04
CA ARG A 91 26.61 3.66 5.21
C ARG A 91 25.12 3.41 5.41
N GLU A 92 24.35 3.42 4.33
CA GLU A 92 22.91 3.19 4.35
C GLU A 92 22.58 1.75 4.78
N VAL A 93 23.35 0.78 4.27
CA VAL A 93 23.21 -0.62 4.66
C VAL A 93 23.53 -0.82 6.14
N GLU A 94 24.59 -0.20 6.66
CA GLU A 94 24.94 -0.28 8.08
C GLU A 94 23.94 0.46 8.98
N GLU A 95 23.40 1.59 8.53
CA GLU A 95 22.45 2.41 9.29
C GLU A 95 21.06 1.76 9.41
N TYR A 96 20.54 1.19 8.31
CA TYR A 96 19.19 0.64 8.27
C TYR A 96 19.11 -0.89 8.40
N GLY A 97 20.19 -1.61 8.08
CA GLY A 97 20.26 -3.06 8.20
C GLY A 97 19.32 -3.81 7.25
N CYS A 98 18.98 -5.05 7.62
CA CYS A 98 18.13 -5.92 6.80
C CYS A 98 16.67 -5.40 6.79
N PRO A 99 16.05 -5.22 5.61
CA PRO A 99 14.67 -4.78 5.52
C PRO A 99 13.69 -5.74 6.25
N PRO A 100 12.74 -5.23 7.04
CA PRO A 100 11.80 -6.07 7.79
C PRO A 100 10.90 -6.96 6.91
N PHE A 101 10.57 -6.52 5.69
CA PHE A 101 9.64 -7.24 4.81
C PHE A 101 10.17 -8.59 4.31
N LEU A 102 11.51 -8.72 4.17
CA LEU A 102 12.15 -9.99 3.80
C LEU A 102 11.95 -11.09 4.86
N GLN A 103 11.70 -10.69 6.11
CA GLN A 103 11.45 -11.63 7.20
C GLN A 103 10.00 -12.14 7.23
N GLU A 104 9.06 -11.35 6.68
CA GLU A 104 7.64 -11.68 6.66
C GLU A 104 7.28 -12.66 5.53
N GLU A 105 7.85 -12.47 4.34
CA GLU A 105 7.63 -13.36 3.18
C GLU A 105 8.08 -14.80 3.47
N LYS A 106 9.14 -14.97 4.28
CA LYS A 106 9.63 -16.30 4.73
C LYS A 106 8.62 -17.06 5.60
N LYS A 107 7.70 -16.36 6.29
CA LYS A 107 6.71 -16.97 7.18
C LYS A 107 5.43 -17.37 6.46
N THR A 108 5.05 -16.64 5.41
CA THR A 108 3.87 -16.92 4.59
C THR A 108 4.27 -17.79 3.41
N GLY A 109 4.68 -19.03 3.68
CA GLY A 109 4.94 -20.01 2.63
C GLY A 109 3.71 -20.16 1.72
N ALA A 110 3.93 -20.02 0.41
CA ALA A 110 2.95 -19.87 -0.66
C ALA A 110 2.34 -18.45 -0.77
N SER A 111 2.82 -17.71 -1.78
CA SER A 111 2.20 -16.50 -2.30
C SER A 111 0.77 -16.80 -2.75
N ASN A 112 -0.20 -16.54 -1.88
CA ASN A 112 -1.56 -16.36 -2.35
C ASN A 112 -1.61 -15.05 -3.15
N HIS A 113 -1.26 -15.11 -4.44
CA HIS A 113 -1.20 -13.95 -5.36
C HIS A 113 -2.43 -13.08 -5.26
N PHE A 114 -3.61 -13.72 -5.22
CA PHE A 114 -4.88 -13.04 -5.02
C PHE A 114 -4.91 -12.19 -3.76
N ILE A 115 -4.47 -12.75 -2.62
CA ILE A 115 -4.45 -12.05 -1.32
C ILE A 115 -3.48 -10.88 -1.37
N SER A 116 -2.28 -11.08 -1.92
CA SER A 116 -1.26 -10.04 -2.05
C SER A 116 -1.74 -8.87 -2.92
N LEU A 117 -2.33 -9.19 -4.09
CA LEU A 117 -2.88 -8.18 -5.01
C LEU A 117 -4.09 -7.45 -4.41
N ALA A 118 -5.01 -8.17 -3.77
CA ALA A 118 -6.15 -7.56 -3.08
C ALA A 118 -5.68 -6.62 -1.96
N LYS A 119 -4.70 -7.05 -1.15
CA LYS A 119 -4.08 -6.23 -0.10
C LYS A 119 -3.42 -4.99 -0.68
N ALA A 120 -2.68 -5.12 -1.79
CA ALA A 120 -2.05 -3.99 -2.46
C ALA A 120 -3.09 -2.95 -2.90
N ILE A 121 -4.19 -3.37 -3.57
CA ILE A 121 -5.29 -2.48 -3.98
C ILE A 121 -5.89 -1.76 -2.77
N VAL A 122 -6.13 -2.48 -1.66
CA VAL A 122 -6.69 -1.90 -0.44
C VAL A 122 -5.75 -0.83 0.14
N TYR A 123 -4.45 -1.07 0.16
CA TYR A 123 -3.46 -0.19 0.79
C TYR A 123 -3.13 1.08 0.00
N GLN A 124 -3.46 1.14 -1.30
CA GLN A 124 -3.18 2.31 -2.13
C GLN A 124 -3.71 3.62 -1.55
N GLN A 125 -2.89 4.67 -1.56
CA GLN A 125 -3.25 6.04 -1.17
C GLN A 125 -3.77 6.20 0.27
N LEU A 126 -3.40 5.29 1.17
CA LEU A 126 -3.80 5.32 2.59
C LEU A 126 -2.57 5.29 3.51
N ALA A 127 -2.72 5.87 4.70
CA ALA A 127 -1.77 5.64 5.78
C ALA A 127 -1.89 4.18 6.27
N GLY A 128 -0.76 3.56 6.66
CA GLY A 128 -0.69 2.14 7.01
C GLY A 128 -1.72 1.69 8.05
N ALA A 129 -1.95 2.48 9.10
CA ALA A 129 -2.93 2.14 10.15
C ALA A 129 -4.39 2.14 9.63
N ALA A 130 -4.74 3.09 8.75
CA ALA A 130 -6.06 3.14 8.13
C ALA A 130 -6.26 1.97 7.16
N ALA A 131 -5.25 1.69 6.34
CA ALA A 131 -5.26 0.56 5.42
C ALA A 131 -5.39 -0.78 6.17
N ALA A 132 -4.64 -0.98 7.25
CA ALA A 132 -4.71 -2.17 8.09
C ALA A 132 -6.09 -2.35 8.71
N THR A 133 -6.73 -1.27 9.16
CA THR A 133 -8.10 -1.31 9.71
C THR A 133 -9.11 -1.74 8.64
N ILE A 134 -9.02 -1.17 7.44
CA ILE A 134 -9.91 -1.53 6.32
C ILE A 134 -9.67 -2.99 5.90
N TRP A 135 -8.41 -3.42 5.84
CA TRP A 135 -8.04 -4.79 5.52
C TRP A 135 -8.63 -5.80 6.50
N LYS A 136 -8.50 -5.57 7.82
CA LYS A 136 -9.09 -6.44 8.85
C LYS A 136 -10.62 -6.54 8.72
N ARG A 137 -11.30 -5.42 8.46
CA ARG A 137 -12.76 -5.39 8.23
C ARG A 137 -13.16 -6.14 6.97
N PHE A 138 -12.40 -5.98 5.89
CA PHE A 138 -12.63 -6.67 4.63
C PHE A 138 -12.48 -8.19 4.79
N VAL A 139 -11.40 -8.65 5.43
CA VAL A 139 -11.20 -10.08 5.71
C VAL A 139 -12.30 -10.61 6.64
N SER A 140 -12.63 -9.88 7.70
CA SER A 140 -13.71 -10.24 8.64
C SER A 140 -15.08 -10.36 7.98
N LEU A 141 -15.38 -9.51 6.99
CA LEU A 141 -16.60 -9.58 6.18
C LEU A 141 -16.69 -10.89 5.40
N LEU A 142 -15.56 -11.37 4.87
CA LEU A 142 -15.48 -12.55 4.02
C LEU A 142 -15.38 -13.86 4.81
N SER A 143 -14.67 -13.85 5.94
CA SER A 143 -14.58 -15.00 6.84
C SER A 143 -15.80 -15.16 7.75
N CYS A 144 -16.71 -14.17 7.78
CA CYS A 144 -17.83 -14.09 8.73
C CYS A 144 -17.40 -14.19 10.21
N THR A 145 -16.13 -13.90 10.51
CA THR A 145 -15.56 -13.95 11.87
C THR A 145 -14.91 -12.61 12.21
N PRO A 146 -15.03 -12.14 13.47
CA PRO A 146 -14.33 -10.94 13.89
C PRO A 146 -12.81 -11.17 13.89
N VAL A 147 -12.07 -10.27 13.27
CA VAL A 147 -10.59 -10.29 13.25
C VAL A 147 -10.08 -9.20 14.17
N THR A 148 -9.50 -9.59 15.30
CA THR A 148 -9.00 -8.67 16.33
C THR A 148 -7.48 -8.78 16.52
N SER A 149 -6.92 -9.98 16.38
CA SER A 149 -5.49 -10.25 16.47
C SER A 149 -4.84 -10.52 15.10
N GLU A 150 -3.51 -10.44 15.03
CA GLU A 150 -2.77 -10.79 13.81
C GLU A 150 -2.81 -12.30 13.51
N GLU A 151 -2.92 -13.14 14.55
CA GLU A 151 -3.07 -14.59 14.41
C GLU A 151 -4.42 -14.95 13.79
N GLU A 152 -5.50 -14.29 14.24
CA GLU A 152 -6.84 -14.43 13.65
C GLU A 152 -6.88 -13.93 12.21
N LEU A 153 -6.15 -12.86 11.90
CA LEU A 153 -6.04 -12.36 10.53
C LEU A 153 -5.38 -13.42 9.64
N ALA A 154 -4.24 -14.00 10.07
CA ALA A 154 -3.56 -15.04 9.32
C ALA A 154 -4.44 -16.27 9.08
N ALA A 155 -5.20 -16.70 10.09
CA ALA A 155 -6.16 -17.80 9.96
C ALA A 155 -7.31 -17.44 8.99
N ALA A 156 -7.90 -16.26 9.12
CA ALA A 156 -9.01 -15.82 8.27
C ALA A 156 -8.60 -15.58 6.81
N LEU A 157 -7.33 -15.26 6.54
CA LEU A 157 -6.80 -15.14 5.18
C LEU A 157 -6.90 -16.45 4.39
N SER A 158 -6.87 -17.62 5.04
CA SER A 158 -7.11 -18.90 4.36
C SER A 158 -8.52 -19.03 3.76
N SER A 159 -9.49 -18.26 4.28
CA SER A 159 -10.87 -18.20 3.76
C SER A 159 -11.03 -17.15 2.66
N LEU A 160 -10.00 -16.38 2.35
CA LEU A 160 -10.05 -15.32 1.35
C LEU A 160 -9.85 -15.92 -0.06
N SER A 161 -10.96 -16.27 -0.71
CA SER A 161 -10.96 -16.78 -2.09
C SER A 161 -11.61 -15.79 -3.08
N PRO A 162 -11.24 -15.84 -4.37
CA PRO A 162 -11.91 -15.06 -5.41
C PRO A 162 -13.43 -15.31 -5.45
N ALA A 163 -13.86 -16.58 -5.39
CA ALA A 163 -15.26 -16.97 -5.26
C ALA A 163 -15.99 -16.29 -4.07
N ALA A 164 -15.36 -16.19 -2.89
CA ALA A 164 -15.96 -15.55 -1.73
C ALA A 164 -16.19 -14.05 -1.96
N VAL A 165 -15.29 -13.37 -2.67
CA VAL A 165 -15.45 -11.95 -3.03
C VAL A 165 -16.60 -11.76 -4.01
N LEU A 166 -16.76 -12.65 -4.99
CA LEU A 166 -17.82 -12.55 -6.01
C LEU A 166 -19.23 -12.82 -5.45
N GLN A 167 -19.34 -13.51 -4.31
CA GLN A 167 -20.62 -13.69 -3.61
C GLN A 167 -21.14 -12.40 -2.95
N LEU A 168 -20.28 -11.38 -2.78
CA LEU A 168 -20.64 -10.13 -2.14
C LEU A 168 -20.93 -9.02 -3.15
N ASP A 169 -22.00 -8.26 -2.87
CA ASP A 169 -22.30 -7.04 -3.60
C ASP A 169 -21.29 -5.92 -3.31
N GLU A 170 -21.13 -4.99 -4.26
CA GLU A 170 -20.20 -3.87 -4.09
C GLU A 170 -20.54 -3.03 -2.84
N ASP A 171 -21.82 -2.85 -2.53
CA ASP A 171 -22.25 -2.10 -1.34
C ASP A 171 -21.84 -2.81 -0.03
N LYS A 172 -21.78 -4.14 -0.01
CA LYS A 172 -21.25 -4.90 1.13
C LYS A 172 -19.75 -4.71 1.26
N LEU A 173 -19.00 -4.77 0.16
CA LEU A 173 -17.56 -4.49 0.17
C LEU A 173 -17.27 -3.07 0.68
N ARG A 174 -18.06 -2.09 0.24
CA ARG A 174 -17.94 -0.70 0.69
C ARG A 174 -18.24 -0.52 2.19
N SER A 175 -19.09 -1.36 2.78
CA SER A 175 -19.35 -1.35 4.22
C SER A 175 -18.10 -1.66 5.06
N ALA A 176 -17.10 -2.37 4.50
CA ALA A 176 -15.81 -2.61 5.14
C ALA A 176 -14.87 -1.37 5.11
N GLY A 177 -15.24 -0.31 4.40
CA GLY A 177 -14.44 0.92 4.25
C GLY A 177 -13.72 1.06 2.91
N LEU A 178 -14.02 0.18 1.94
CA LEU A 178 -13.54 0.32 0.56
C LEU A 178 -14.22 1.50 -0.15
N SER A 179 -13.46 2.26 -0.92
CA SER A 179 -14.03 3.19 -1.91
C SER A 179 -14.73 2.42 -3.03
N ARG A 180 -15.64 3.07 -3.77
CA ARG A 180 -16.29 2.47 -4.97
C ARG A 180 -15.27 1.89 -5.96
N ALA A 181 -14.25 2.67 -6.32
CA ALA A 181 -13.21 2.23 -7.24
C ALA A 181 -12.49 0.96 -6.76
N LYS A 182 -12.00 0.96 -5.51
CA LYS A 182 -11.35 -0.23 -4.93
C LYS A 182 -12.28 -1.44 -4.83
N ALA A 183 -13.56 -1.25 -4.54
CA ALA A 183 -14.53 -2.35 -4.49
C ALA A 183 -14.74 -2.97 -5.88
N SER A 184 -14.84 -2.14 -6.94
CA SER A 184 -14.85 -2.61 -8.33
C SER A 184 -13.58 -3.39 -8.64
N TYR A 185 -12.40 -2.81 -8.40
CA TYR A 185 -11.12 -3.45 -8.74
C TYR A 185 -10.91 -4.78 -8.03
N VAL A 186 -11.31 -4.92 -6.77
CA VAL A 186 -11.20 -6.19 -6.03
C VAL A 186 -12.16 -7.24 -6.60
N ARG A 187 -13.37 -6.86 -7.05
CA ARG A 187 -14.28 -7.77 -7.75
C ARG A 187 -13.77 -8.15 -9.13
N ASP A 188 -13.23 -7.20 -9.88
CA ASP A 188 -12.66 -7.43 -11.21
C ASP A 188 -11.45 -8.38 -11.10
N LEU A 189 -10.59 -8.16 -10.11
CA LEU A 189 -9.49 -9.07 -9.77
C LEU A 189 -10.02 -10.48 -9.47
N ALA A 190 -11.05 -10.60 -8.62
CA ALA A 190 -11.64 -11.90 -8.30
C ALA A 190 -12.22 -12.60 -9.54
N CYS A 191 -12.85 -11.86 -10.45
CA CYS A 191 -13.35 -12.37 -11.71
C CYS A 191 -12.22 -12.94 -12.59
N GLN A 192 -11.12 -12.20 -12.74
CA GLN A 192 -9.97 -12.63 -13.56
C GLN A 192 -9.29 -13.90 -12.99
N PHE A 193 -9.22 -14.02 -11.66
CA PHE A 193 -8.72 -15.23 -11.01
C PHE A 193 -9.65 -16.44 -11.21
N GLU A 194 -10.97 -16.28 -11.08
CA GLU A 194 -11.94 -17.36 -11.36
C GLU A 194 -11.95 -17.77 -12.83
N ASN A 195 -11.73 -16.82 -13.75
CA ASN A 195 -11.63 -17.09 -15.19
C ASN A 195 -10.29 -17.74 -15.58
N GLY A 196 -9.30 -17.80 -14.67
CA GLY A 196 -7.98 -18.35 -14.93
C GLY A 196 -7.05 -17.44 -15.74
N GLU A 197 -7.42 -16.17 -15.99
CA GLU A 197 -6.61 -15.22 -16.75
C GLU A 197 -5.31 -14.82 -16.02
N LEU A 198 -5.32 -14.92 -14.69
CA LEU A 198 -4.19 -14.64 -13.80
C LEU A 198 -3.56 -15.91 -13.21
N ALA A 199 -3.77 -17.07 -13.86
CA ALA A 199 -3.04 -18.28 -13.52
C ALA A 199 -1.57 -18.19 -13.99
N GLY A 200 -0.66 -18.84 -13.25
CA GLY A 200 0.75 -18.95 -13.65
C GLY A 200 1.57 -17.66 -13.50
N LEU A 201 1.20 -16.74 -12.60
CA LEU A 201 1.96 -15.51 -12.36
C LEU A 201 3.43 -15.76 -11.95
N ASP A 202 3.73 -16.90 -11.32
CA ASP A 202 5.11 -17.27 -10.95
C ASP A 202 5.98 -17.67 -12.16
N GLU A 203 5.38 -17.93 -13.32
CA GLU A 203 6.07 -18.37 -14.53
C GLU A 203 6.30 -17.23 -15.53
N LYS A 204 5.70 -16.06 -15.27
CA LYS A 204 5.80 -14.88 -16.14
C LYS A 204 7.04 -14.06 -15.79
N ASP A 205 7.58 -13.41 -16.81
CA ASP A 205 8.62 -12.38 -16.65
C ASP A 205 8.00 -11.07 -16.17
N ASP A 206 8.82 -10.14 -15.66
CA ASP A 206 8.33 -8.89 -15.07
C ASP A 206 7.58 -7.99 -16.08
N GLU A 207 7.84 -8.15 -17.38
CA GLU A 207 7.21 -7.40 -18.47
C GLU A 207 5.90 -7.99 -19.02
N GLU A 208 5.49 -9.20 -18.62
CA GLU A 208 4.32 -9.93 -19.15
C GLU A 208 3.05 -9.90 -18.27
#